data_AF-A0A960C0E8-F1
#
_entry.id   AF-A0A960C0E8-F1
#
_cell.length_a   1.000
_cell.length_b   1.000
_cell.length_c   1.000
_cell.angle_alpha   90.00
_cell.angle_beta   90.00
_cell.angle_gamma   90.00
#
_symmetry.space_group_name_H-M   'P 1'
#
loop_
_entity.id
_entity.type
_entity.pdbx_description
1 polymer ?
#
loop_
_entity_poly.entity_id
_entity_poly.type
_entity_poly.pdbx_seq_one_letter_code
_entity_poly.pdbx_strand_id
1 'polypeptide(L)'
;TANLHTGGTIHDVTADLHPELAEACVAASRALAIPVTGIDVLASAPDQPGYVIIEANERPGLANHEPQPTAERFIDLLFPTTASPARAEPSTKHRRRVRRGRGTGATR
;
A
#
# COMPACT_ATOMS: atom_id res chain seq x y z
N THR A 1 4.57 2.83 -19.85
CA THR A 1 3.59 3.40 -18.89
C THR A 1 3.00 2.26 -18.10
N ALA A 2 2.79 2.41 -16.79
CA ALA A 2 2.29 1.34 -15.91
C ALA A 2 0.85 1.61 -15.43
N ASN A 3 0.06 2.33 -16.23
CA ASN A 3 -1.30 2.68 -15.84
C ASN A 3 -2.23 1.48 -16.07
N LEU A 4 -3.17 1.31 -15.15
CA LEU A 4 -4.13 0.19 -15.16
C LEU A 4 -4.98 0.16 -16.42
N HIS A 5 -5.41 1.34 -16.88
CA HIS A 5 -6.17 1.47 -18.12
C HIS A 5 -5.33 1.21 -19.39
N THR A 6 -4.01 1.05 -19.26
CA THR A 6 -3.08 0.74 -20.36
C THR A 6 -2.47 -0.67 -20.29
N GLY A 7 -3.02 -1.56 -19.45
CA GLY A 7 -2.55 -2.94 -19.32
C GLY A 7 -1.50 -3.17 -18.23
N GLY A 8 -1.32 -2.21 -17.32
CA GLY A 8 -0.53 -2.42 -16.10
C GLY A 8 -1.22 -3.42 -15.15
N THR A 9 -0.41 -4.17 -14.40
CA THR A 9 -0.90 -5.06 -13.33
C THR A 9 -0.79 -4.38 -11.96
N ILE A 10 -1.72 -4.70 -11.06
CA ILE A 10 -1.68 -4.26 -9.66
C ILE A 10 -1.10 -5.38 -8.81
N HIS A 11 -0.18 -5.02 -7.93
CA HIS A 11 0.32 -5.90 -6.88
C HIS A 11 0.25 -5.14 -5.56
N ASP A 12 -0.42 -5.72 -4.56
CA ASP A 12 -0.36 -5.18 -3.21
C ASP A 12 1.03 -5.41 -2.63
N VAL A 13 1.76 -4.32 -2.39
CA VAL A 13 3.11 -4.30 -1.80
C VAL A 13 3.12 -3.68 -0.41
N THR A 14 1.96 -3.52 0.24
CA THR A 14 1.83 -2.85 1.54
C THR A 14 2.78 -3.42 2.60
N ALA A 15 2.97 -4.76 2.61
CA ALA A 15 3.84 -5.44 3.57
C ALA A 15 5.34 -5.30 3.27
N ASP A 16 5.69 -4.99 2.02
CA ASP A 16 7.07 -4.89 1.53
C ASP A 16 7.52 -3.42 1.40
N LEU A 17 6.61 -2.46 1.64
CA LEU A 17 6.87 -1.05 1.46
C LEU A 17 7.93 -0.55 2.46
N HIS A 18 8.98 0.09 1.93
CA HIS A 18 10.02 0.68 2.76
C HIS A 18 9.41 1.78 3.66
N PRO A 19 9.74 1.82 4.97
CA PRO A 19 9.16 2.78 5.90
C PRO A 19 9.30 4.23 5.46
N GLU A 20 10.43 4.60 4.85
CA GLU A 20 10.70 5.96 4.37
C GLU A 20 9.72 6.40 3.27
N LEU A 21 9.32 5.50 2.37
CA LEU A 21 8.30 5.79 1.35
C LEU A 21 6.93 6.02 2.01
N ALA A 22 6.57 5.18 2.98
CA ALA A 22 5.32 5.32 3.71
C ALA A 22 5.27 6.65 4.48
N GLU A 23 6.35 6.98 5.19
CA GLU A 23 6.49 8.24 5.94
C GLU A 23 6.43 9.45 5.02
N ALA A 24 7.08 9.40 3.85
CA ALA A 24 7.03 10.46 2.85
C ALA A 24 5.60 10.70 2.33
N CYS A 25 4.87 9.64 2.00
CA CYS A 25 3.48 9.75 1.55
C CYS A 25 2.56 10.33 2.65
N VAL A 26 2.73 9.91 3.90
CA VAL A 26 1.99 10.46 5.05
C VAL A 26 2.32 11.94 5.27
N ALA A 27 3.60 12.31 5.19
CA ALA A 27 4.06 13.69 5.32
C ALA A 27 3.47 14.58 4.21
N ALA A 28 3.46 14.10 2.97
CA ALA A 28 2.87 14.81 1.83
C ALA A 28 1.37 15.07 2.02
N SER A 29 0.59 14.04 2.38
CA SER A 29 -0.85 14.20 2.65
C SER A 29 -1.13 15.22 3.76
N ARG A 30 -0.33 15.20 4.85
CA ARG A 30 -0.43 16.19 5.93
C ARG A 30 -0.08 17.60 5.47
N ALA A 31 0.98 17.76 4.68
CA ALA A 31 1.41 19.05 4.16
C ALA A 31 0.37 19.68 3.21
N LEU A 32 -0.36 18.85 2.46
CA LEU A 32 -1.45 19.28 1.57
C LEU A 32 -2.76 19.57 2.32
N ALA A 33 -2.86 19.21 3.59
CA ALA A 33 -4.10 19.30 4.39
C ALA A 33 -5.29 18.58 3.73
N ILE A 34 -5.03 17.49 3.01
CA ILE A 34 -6.06 16.64 2.40
C ILE A 34 -6.14 15.35 3.24
N PRO A 35 -7.26 15.09 3.95
CA PRO A 35 -7.36 13.96 4.88
C PRO A 35 -7.16 12.58 4.25
N VAL A 36 -7.50 12.44 2.96
CA VAL A 36 -7.31 11.21 2.19
C VAL A 36 -6.76 11.58 0.82
N THR A 37 -5.53 11.18 0.57
CA THR A 37 -4.80 11.48 -0.67
C THR A 37 -4.15 10.22 -1.18
N GLY A 38 -4.28 9.95 -2.48
CA GLY A 38 -3.41 8.99 -3.15
C GLY A 38 -2.10 9.68 -3.52
N ILE A 39 -0.97 9.19 -3.03
CA ILE A 39 0.35 9.72 -3.39
C ILE A 39 1.00 8.73 -4.36
N ASP A 40 1.25 9.20 -5.57
CA ASP A 40 1.91 8.39 -6.58
C ASP A 40 3.41 8.69 -6.54
N VAL A 41 4.19 7.61 -6.51
CA VAL A 41 5.65 7.68 -6.40
C VAL A 41 6.31 6.85 -7.48
N LEU A 42 7.43 7.35 -7.99
CA LEU A 42 8.41 6.54 -8.70
C LEU A 42 9.47 6.09 -7.72
N ALA A 43 9.70 4.78 -7.64
CA ALA A 43 10.74 4.17 -6.84
C ALA A 43 11.43 3.08 -7.66
N SER A 44 12.70 2.80 -7.36
CA SER A 44 13.43 1.71 -8.03
C SER A 44 12.89 0.33 -7.63
N ALA A 45 12.43 0.18 -6.38
CA ALA A 45 11.76 -0.98 -5.84
C ALA A 45 10.94 -0.57 -4.59
N PRO A 46 9.85 -1.27 -4.24
CA PRO A 46 8.98 -0.90 -3.12
C PRO A 46 9.67 -1.01 -1.76
N ASP A 47 10.67 -1.88 -1.62
CA ASP A 47 11.41 -2.15 -0.38
C ASP A 47 12.70 -1.29 -0.23
N GLN A 48 12.90 -0.30 -1.11
CA GLN A 48 14.06 0.60 -1.10
C GLN A 48 13.65 2.04 -0.76
N PRO A 49 14.54 2.84 -0.14
CA PRO A 49 14.21 4.20 0.32
C PRO A 49 14.15 5.26 -0.78
N GLY A 50 14.69 5.02 -1.98
CA GLY A 50 14.76 6.03 -3.03
C GLY A 50 13.41 6.27 -3.72
N TYR A 51 12.89 7.50 -3.65
CA TYR A 51 11.61 7.86 -4.26
C TYR A 51 11.59 9.26 -4.90
N VAL A 52 10.64 9.45 -5.82
CA VAL A 52 10.20 10.76 -6.33
C VAL A 52 8.68 10.80 -6.30
N ILE A 53 8.09 11.78 -5.62
CA ILE A 53 6.63 12.03 -5.66
C ILE A 53 6.29 12.65 -7.01
N ILE A 54 5.32 12.08 -7.71
CA ILE A 54 4.90 12.54 -9.04
C ILE A 54 3.51 13.17 -9.06
N GLU A 55 2.62 12.75 -8.18
CA GLU A 55 1.24 13.23 -8.13
C GLU A 55 0.65 13.08 -6.70
N ALA A 56 -0.29 13.96 -6.38
CA ALA A 56 -1.15 13.87 -5.21
C ALA A 56 -2.61 13.97 -5.64
N ASN A 57 -3.34 12.87 -5.49
CA ASN A 57 -4.72 12.71 -5.94
C ASN A 57 -5.69 12.91 -4.77
N GLU A 58 -6.54 13.94 -4.83
CA GLU A 58 -7.54 14.25 -3.80
C GLU A 58 -8.76 13.31 -3.83
N ARG A 59 -8.93 12.55 -4.92
CA ARG A 59 -9.98 11.54 -5.06
C ARG A 59 -9.39 10.18 -5.47
N PRO A 60 -8.64 9.50 -4.57
CA PRO A 60 -8.02 8.23 -4.89
C PRO A 60 -9.06 7.13 -5.13
N GLY A 61 -8.76 6.22 -6.06
CA GLY A 61 -9.59 5.04 -6.30
C GLY A 61 -9.39 4.00 -5.21
N LEU A 62 -10.39 3.79 -4.34
CA LEU A 62 -10.25 2.91 -3.17
C LEU A 62 -10.22 1.41 -3.53
N ALA A 63 -10.95 0.99 -4.56
CA ALA A 63 -11.09 -0.42 -4.96
C ALA A 63 -9.79 -1.03 -5.53
N ASN A 64 -8.87 -0.21 -6.03
CA ASN A 64 -7.61 -0.68 -6.61
C ASN A 64 -6.62 -1.19 -5.55
N HIS A 65 -6.93 -1.01 -4.26
CA HIS A 65 -6.06 -1.37 -3.14
C HIS A 65 -6.46 -2.67 -2.44
N GLU A 66 -7.32 -3.50 -3.05
CA GLU A 66 -7.58 -4.83 -2.51
C GLU A 66 -6.28 -5.65 -2.36
N PRO A 67 -6.12 -6.43 -1.27
CA PRO A 67 -7.11 -6.74 -0.22
C PRO A 67 -7.14 -5.75 0.96
N GLN A 68 -6.43 -4.63 0.89
CA GLN A 68 -6.40 -3.67 2.00
C GLN A 68 -7.78 -3.02 2.19
N PRO A 69 -8.21 -2.79 3.45
CA PRO A 69 -9.57 -2.35 3.74
C PRO A 69 -9.75 -0.83 3.57
N THR A 70 -9.25 -0.25 2.47
CA THR A 70 -9.19 1.20 2.24
C THR A 70 -10.58 1.86 2.28
N ALA A 71 -11.58 1.25 1.63
CA ALA A 71 -12.97 1.74 1.67
C ALA A 71 -13.53 1.73 3.09
N GLU A 72 -13.24 0.68 3.85
CA GLU A 72 -13.67 0.55 5.24
C GLU A 72 -13.03 1.62 6.13
N ARG A 73 -11.72 1.85 5.99
CA ARG A 73 -10.99 2.91 6.71
C ARG A 73 -11.49 4.29 6.35
N PHE A 74 -11.88 4.51 5.10
CA PHE A 74 -12.44 5.78 4.67
C PHE A 74 -13.79 6.05 5.32
N ILE A 75 -14.65 5.04 5.43
CA ILE A 75 -15.92 5.16 6.17
C ILE A 75 -15.67 5.42 7.66
N ASP A 76 -14.71 4.73 8.28
CA ASP A 76 -14.35 4.93 9.69
C ASP A 76 -13.86 6.37 9.93
N LEU A 77 -13.13 6.98 8.98
CA LEU A 77 -12.72 8.38 9.03
C LEU A 77 -13.91 9.35 8.97
N LEU A 78 -14.90 9.08 8.12
CA LEU A 78 -16.09 9.93 7.95
C LEU A 78 -17.06 9.82 9.14
N PHE A 79 -17.16 8.65 9.76
CA PHE A 79 -18.10 8.36 10.84
C PHE A 79 -17.40 7.76 12.07
N PRO A 80 -16.53 8.53 12.75
CA PRO A 80 -15.63 7.99 13.78
C PRO A 80 -16.37 7.40 14.99
N THR A 81 -17.58 7.88 15.31
CA THR A 81 -18.40 7.35 16.41
C THR A 81 -19.00 5.97 16.11
N THR A 82 -18.97 5.54 14.85
CA THR A 82 -19.50 4.25 14.40
C THR A 82 -18.41 3.22 14.18
N ALA A 83 -17.14 3.64 14.22
CA ALA A 83 -16.00 2.75 14.02
C ALA A 83 -15.94 1.73 15.16
N SER A 84 -15.89 0.44 14.79
CA SER A 84 -15.73 -0.62 15.79
C SER A 84 -14.28 -0.66 16.29
N PRO A 85 -14.04 -0.69 17.62
CA PRO A 85 -12.68 -0.76 18.15
C PRO A 85 -11.93 -2.03 17.69
N ALA A 86 -12.65 -3.12 17.41
CA ALA A 86 -12.06 -4.34 16.84
C ALA A 86 -11.51 -4.17 15.41
N ARG A 87 -11.95 -3.12 14.71
CA ARG A 87 -11.55 -2.82 13.35
C ARG A 87 -10.30 -1.94 13.29
N ALA A 88 -9.98 -1.18 14.35
CA ALA A 88 -8.84 -0.26 14.38
C ALA A 88 -7.45 -0.92 14.23
N GLU A 89 -7.34 -2.23 14.47
CA GLU A 89 -6.09 -2.99 14.38
C GLU A 89 -5.68 -3.27 12.91
N PRO A 90 -4.40 -3.12 12.53
CA PRO A 90 -3.91 -3.53 11.21
C PRO A 90 -4.10 -5.04 10.97
N SER A 91 -4.66 -5.41 9.81
CA SER A 91 -4.92 -6.81 9.44
C SER A 91 -3.63 -7.58 9.14
N THR A 92 -3.18 -8.42 10.09
CA THR A 92 -1.99 -9.29 9.94
C THR A 92 -2.21 -10.51 9.02
N LYS A 93 -3.28 -10.56 8.22
CA LYS A 93 -3.80 -11.82 7.65
C LYS A 93 -3.01 -12.44 6.48
N HIS A 94 -1.89 -11.88 6.02
CA HIS A 94 -1.20 -12.40 4.82
C HIS A 94 0.28 -12.80 4.99
N ARG A 95 0.71 -13.28 6.17
CA ARG A 95 1.97 -14.05 6.26
C ARG A 95 1.79 -15.48 5.74
N ARG A 96 1.58 -15.66 4.43
CA ARG A 96 1.66 -17.01 3.82
C ARG A 96 3.12 -17.39 3.54
N ARG A 97 3.56 -18.32 4.39
CA ARG A 97 4.82 -19.06 4.44
C ARG A 97 5.23 -19.62 3.06
N VAL A 98 6.24 -19.05 2.41
CA VAL A 98 6.94 -19.70 1.29
C VAL A 98 7.79 -20.84 1.86
N ARG A 99 7.35 -22.08 1.66
CA ARG A 99 8.18 -23.28 1.89
C ARG A 99 9.33 -23.26 0.88
N ARG A 100 10.54 -22.95 1.33
CA ARG A 100 11.78 -23.23 0.57
C ARG A 100 11.87 -24.75 0.35
N GLY A 101 11.64 -25.18 -0.89
CA GLY A 101 12.03 -26.51 -1.36
C GLY A 101 13.56 -26.62 -1.33
N ARG A 102 14.06 -27.58 -0.55
CA ARG A 102 15.48 -27.90 -0.45
C ARG A 102 15.99 -28.36 -1.81
N GLY A 103 17.13 -27.81 -2.22
CA GLY A 103 17.92 -28.36 -3.30
C GLY A 103 18.45 -29.74 -2.92
N THR A 104 18.48 -30.62 -3.91
CA THR A 104 19.36 -31.79 -3.92
C THR A 104 20.18 -31.70 -5.20
N GLY A 105 21.44 -31.32 -5.04
CA GLY A 105 22.45 -31.59 -6.04
C GLY A 105 22.73 -33.08 -6.11
N ALA A 106 22.97 -33.59 -7.30
CA ALA A 106 23.68 -34.84 -7.52
C ALA A 106 24.66 -34.60 -8.67
N THR A 107 25.91 -34.39 -8.29
CA THR A 107 27.10 -34.58 -9.11
C THR A 107 27.25 -36.06 -9.48
N ARG A 108 27.71 -36.30 -10.71
CA ARG A 108 28.50 -37.45 -11.23
C ARG A 108 28.44 -38.79 -10.49
#